data_AF-A0A2U8PP23-F1
#
_entry.id   AF-A0A2U8PP23-F1
#
_cell.length_a   1.000
_cell.length_b   1.000
_cell.length_c   1.000
_cell.angle_alpha   90.00
_cell.angle_beta   90.00
_cell.angle_gamma   90.00
#
_symmetry.space_group_name_H-M   'P 1'
#
loop_
_entity.id
_entity.type
_entity.pdbx_description
1 polymer ?
#
loop_
_entity_poly.entity_id
_entity_poly.type
_entity_poly.pdbx_seq_one_letter_code
_entity_poly.pdbx_strand_id
1 'polypeptide(L)'
;MIAYLTTLIVLVAVSALVGLALNVQWGVAGLVNFGVVGFVALGAYTTALLAPPLGWFPAMIAAAALCAMISTVLAFLSIRLEENYLAIVTIGFGEVVRILLLNESWLTGGAVGIADIPRPFVNLVPPRQYDLMLAAFALVLVAIVFVLLETLVRSPFGRALRAVRDDATVAAALGKPVLLLRVKAFATGGAVMGTAGALHAFYLTYIDPSQFTSIITAYAFMAVIAGGRGSNFGLLFGAGTIMVLLEATRFLKDAFAVIDGTQLAALRLGLIGLGIVLLLILRPQGLLPEPQRKANDFFPDHEGTS
;
A
#
# COMPACT_ATOMS: atom_id res chain seq x y z
N MET A 1 16.45 -15.18 -16.38
CA MET A 1 15.95 -15.72 -15.09
C MET A 1 16.19 -14.75 -13.93
N ILE A 2 17.44 -14.41 -13.58
CA ILE A 2 17.75 -13.57 -12.40
C ILE A 2 17.13 -12.17 -12.48
N ALA A 3 17.27 -11.47 -13.60
CA ALA A 3 16.67 -10.14 -13.79
C ALA A 3 15.13 -10.13 -13.66
N TYR A 4 14.47 -11.21 -14.09
CA TYR A 4 13.02 -11.35 -13.93
C TYR A 4 12.64 -11.53 -12.45
N LEU A 5 13.39 -12.36 -11.71
CA LEU A 5 13.16 -12.57 -10.28
C LEU A 5 13.39 -11.28 -9.48
N THR A 6 14.40 -10.48 -9.82
CA THR A 6 14.64 -9.19 -9.16
C THR A 6 13.50 -8.21 -9.42
N THR A 7 13.00 -8.12 -10.65
CA THR A 7 11.79 -7.34 -10.99
C THR A 7 10.59 -7.79 -10.17
N LEU A 8 10.34 -9.10 -10.10
CA LEU A 8 9.23 -9.67 -9.35
C LEU A 8 9.32 -9.30 -7.86
N ILE A 9 10.52 -9.40 -7.26
CA ILE A 9 10.76 -9.04 -5.86
C ILE A 9 10.44 -7.56 -5.62
N VAL A 10 10.88 -6.66 -6.49
CA VAL A 10 10.62 -5.21 -6.34
C VAL A 10 9.13 -4.92 -6.47
N LEU A 11 8.43 -5.54 -7.42
CA LEU A 11 6.98 -5.36 -7.58
C LEU A 11 6.19 -5.91 -6.37
N VAL A 12 6.58 -7.07 -5.86
CA VAL A 12 6.04 -7.63 -4.60
C VAL A 12 6.30 -6.67 -3.44
N ALA A 13 7.49 -6.09 -3.35
CA ALA A 13 7.84 -5.15 -2.29
C ALA A 13 7.00 -3.86 -2.36
N VAL A 14 6.82 -3.27 -3.55
CA VAL A 14 5.92 -2.12 -3.74
C VAL A 14 4.50 -2.49 -3.34
N SER A 15 3.97 -3.62 -3.82
CA SER A 15 2.63 -4.09 -3.47
C SER A 15 2.47 -4.34 -1.96
N ALA A 16 3.50 -4.89 -1.31
CA ALA A 16 3.53 -5.12 0.13
C ALA A 16 3.49 -3.80 0.92
N LEU A 17 4.25 -2.77 0.52
CA LEU A 17 4.21 -1.45 1.15
C LEU A 17 2.83 -0.79 1.00
N VAL A 18 2.26 -0.81 -0.21
CA VAL A 18 0.93 -0.27 -0.46
C VAL A 18 -0.13 -1.01 0.36
N GLY A 19 -0.04 -2.35 0.40
CA GLY A 19 -0.89 -3.19 1.23
C GLY A 19 -0.76 -2.83 2.71
N LEU A 20 0.47 -2.70 3.23
CA LEU A 20 0.77 -2.39 4.64
C LEU A 20 0.16 -1.05 5.05
N ALA A 21 0.28 -0.04 4.18
CA ALA A 21 -0.38 1.23 4.38
C ALA A 21 -1.91 1.10 4.48
N LEU A 22 -2.52 0.36 3.56
CA LEU A 22 -3.96 0.13 3.54
C LEU A 22 -4.41 -0.71 4.74
N ASN A 23 -3.60 -1.66 5.22
CA ASN A 23 -3.92 -2.48 6.40
C ASN A 23 -3.92 -1.63 7.69
N VAL A 24 -3.08 -0.61 7.80
CA VAL A 24 -3.15 0.31 8.94
C VAL A 24 -4.44 1.13 8.92
N GLN A 25 -4.82 1.66 7.75
CA GLN A 25 -6.02 2.49 7.60
C GLN A 25 -7.32 1.67 7.69
N TRP A 26 -7.45 0.63 6.87
CA TRP A 26 -8.67 -0.17 6.79
C TRP A 26 -8.65 -1.36 7.74
N GLY A 27 -7.52 -2.05 7.83
CA GLY A 27 -7.37 -3.24 8.66
C GLY A 27 -7.50 -2.94 10.15
N VAL A 28 -6.66 -2.03 10.65
CA VAL A 28 -6.57 -1.73 12.08
C VAL A 28 -7.52 -0.60 12.50
N ALA A 29 -7.57 0.50 11.74
CA ALA A 29 -8.39 1.66 12.12
C ALA A 29 -9.85 1.60 11.65
N GLY A 30 -10.20 0.66 10.76
CA GLY A 30 -11.57 0.51 10.25
C GLY A 30 -11.91 1.34 9.02
N LEU A 31 -11.01 2.22 8.59
CA LEU A 31 -11.31 3.28 7.64
C LEU A 31 -10.95 2.86 6.22
N VAL A 32 -11.96 2.74 5.37
CA VAL A 32 -11.76 2.38 3.96
C VAL A 32 -11.13 3.57 3.21
N ASN A 33 -10.04 3.31 2.49
CA ASN A 33 -9.40 4.28 1.62
C ASN A 33 -9.28 3.71 0.19
N PHE A 34 -10.03 4.27 -0.75
CA PHE A 34 -9.93 3.94 -2.18
C PHE A 34 -8.99 4.86 -2.96
N GLY A 35 -8.51 5.94 -2.32
CA GLY A 35 -7.57 6.92 -2.88
C GLY A 35 -6.11 6.49 -2.82
N VAL A 36 -5.83 5.22 -2.56
CA VAL A 36 -4.47 4.65 -2.45
C VAL A 36 -3.60 5.05 -3.64
N VAL A 37 -4.13 4.89 -4.85
CA VAL A 37 -3.44 5.27 -6.09
C VAL A 37 -2.98 6.73 -6.10
N GLY A 38 -3.79 7.66 -5.57
CA GLY A 38 -3.43 9.08 -5.51
C GLY A 38 -2.22 9.33 -4.62
N PHE A 39 -2.15 8.67 -3.47
CA PHE A 39 -0.99 8.78 -2.59
C PHE A 39 0.28 8.15 -3.18
N VAL A 40 0.15 7.00 -3.84
CA VAL A 40 1.27 6.36 -4.55
C VAL A 40 1.76 7.24 -5.69
N ALA A 41 0.86 7.85 -6.46
CA ALA A 41 1.21 8.79 -7.53
C ALA A 41 1.94 10.01 -6.98
N LEU A 42 1.41 10.65 -5.93
CA LEU A 42 2.06 11.78 -5.27
C LEU A 42 3.46 11.43 -4.76
N GLY A 43 3.64 10.26 -4.14
CA GLY A 43 4.95 9.80 -3.68
C GLY A 43 5.93 9.59 -4.82
N ALA A 44 5.48 9.01 -5.93
CA ALA A 44 6.29 8.80 -7.12
C ALA A 44 6.73 10.12 -7.77
N TYR A 45 5.79 11.06 -7.97
CA TYR A 45 6.07 12.37 -8.56
C TYR A 45 6.95 13.25 -7.66
N THR A 46 6.72 13.23 -6.35
CA THR A 46 7.59 13.93 -5.39
C THR A 46 9.02 13.43 -5.49
N THR A 47 9.17 12.11 -5.61
CA THR A 47 10.49 11.49 -5.77
C THR A 47 11.12 11.85 -7.10
N ALA A 48 10.37 11.80 -8.20
CA ALA A 48 10.86 12.16 -9.52
C ALA A 48 11.36 13.60 -9.60
N LEU A 49 10.71 14.53 -8.90
CA LEU A 49 11.07 15.95 -8.89
C LEU A 49 12.23 16.27 -7.94
N LEU A 50 12.29 15.61 -6.78
CA LEU A 50 13.29 15.93 -5.75
C LEU A 50 14.55 15.09 -5.81
N ALA A 51 14.51 13.90 -6.43
CA ALA A 51 15.69 13.03 -6.54
C ALA A 51 16.83 13.64 -7.38
N PRO A 52 16.60 14.33 -8.51
CA PRO A 52 17.68 14.97 -9.27
C PRO A 52 18.48 16.01 -8.47
N PRO A 53 17.86 16.99 -7.76
CA PRO A 53 18.62 17.98 -7.01
C PRO A 53 19.11 17.51 -5.63
N LEU A 54 18.35 16.67 -4.92
CA LEU A 54 18.61 16.34 -3.50
C LEU A 54 19.14 14.91 -3.28
N GLY A 55 19.08 14.06 -4.30
CA GLY A 55 19.39 12.63 -4.19
C GLY A 55 18.22 11.80 -3.65
N TRP A 56 18.40 10.48 -3.67
CA TRP A 56 17.33 9.50 -3.42
C TRP A 56 16.80 9.54 -1.97
N PHE A 57 17.67 9.74 -0.98
CA PHE A 57 17.27 9.62 0.43
C PHE A 57 16.39 10.79 0.90
N PRO A 58 16.78 12.07 0.70
CA PRO A 58 15.91 13.19 1.04
C PRO A 58 14.60 13.19 0.23
N ALA A 59 14.66 12.79 -1.05
CA ALA A 59 13.47 12.68 -1.89
C ALA A 59 12.46 11.65 -1.35
N MET A 60 12.93 10.49 -0.88
CA MET A 60 12.06 9.45 -0.30
C MET A 60 11.42 9.92 1.02
N ILE A 61 12.17 10.64 1.87
CA ILE A 61 11.63 11.22 3.11
C ILE A 61 10.59 12.30 2.78
N ALA A 62 10.88 13.16 1.80
CA ALA A 62 9.96 14.19 1.36
C ALA A 62 8.66 13.60 0.78
N ALA A 63 8.76 12.52 -0.01
CA ALA A 63 7.60 11.79 -0.52
C ALA A 63 6.73 11.23 0.62
N ALA A 64 7.35 10.60 1.62
CA ALA A 64 6.65 10.11 2.80
C ALA A 64 5.98 11.25 3.58
N ALA A 65 6.70 12.35 3.82
CA ALA A 65 6.20 13.50 4.57
C ALA A 65 5.05 14.22 3.85
N LEU A 66 5.15 14.42 2.53
CA LEU A 66 4.10 15.04 1.73
C LEU A 66 2.84 14.19 1.73
N CYS A 67 2.95 12.88 1.50
CA CYS A 67 1.80 11.99 1.53
C CYS A 67 1.19 11.89 2.93
N ALA A 68 2.00 11.89 4.00
CA ALA A 68 1.50 11.97 5.37
C ALA A 68 0.70 13.26 5.63
N MET A 69 1.22 14.41 5.17
CA MET A 69 0.56 15.71 5.30
C MET A 69 -0.75 15.74 4.52
N ILE A 70 -0.75 15.37 3.24
CA ILE A 70 -1.97 15.34 2.42
C ILE A 70 -2.99 14.35 2.99
N SER A 71 -2.54 13.18 3.45
CA SER A 71 -3.42 12.20 4.09
C SER A 71 -4.01 12.72 5.40
N THR A 72 -3.25 13.47 6.19
CA THR A 72 -3.73 14.15 7.41
C THR A 72 -4.81 15.18 7.07
N VAL A 73 -4.59 16.00 6.04
CA VAL A 73 -5.58 17.00 5.59
C VAL A 73 -6.84 16.30 5.09
N LEU A 74 -6.70 15.30 4.22
CA LEU A 74 -7.82 14.52 3.70
C LEU A 74 -8.63 13.91 4.84
N ALA A 75 -7.94 13.28 5.79
CA ALA A 75 -8.52 12.68 6.99
C ALA A 75 -9.28 13.71 7.82
N PHE A 76 -8.66 14.86 8.12
CA PHE A 76 -9.30 15.92 8.91
C PHE A 76 -10.59 16.44 8.27
N LEU A 77 -10.62 16.57 6.93
CA LEU A 77 -11.77 17.04 6.18
C LEU A 77 -12.87 15.97 6.04
N SER A 78 -12.51 14.69 5.98
CA SER A 78 -13.44 13.60 5.61
C SER A 78 -13.91 12.74 6.78
N ILE A 79 -13.18 12.66 7.89
CA ILE A 79 -13.50 11.75 9.01
C ILE A 79 -14.77 12.14 9.79
N ARG A 80 -15.29 13.35 9.59
CA ARG A 80 -16.61 13.76 10.12
C ARG A 80 -17.78 13.06 9.42
N LEU A 81 -17.52 12.41 8.29
CA LEU A 81 -18.53 11.70 7.51
C LEU A 81 -18.60 10.22 7.91
N GLU A 82 -19.72 9.56 7.63
CA GLU A 82 -19.84 8.11 7.79
C GLU A 82 -18.87 7.36 6.84
N GLU A 83 -18.57 6.11 7.15
CA GLU A 83 -17.55 5.30 6.45
C GLU A 83 -17.77 5.24 4.92
N ASN A 84 -19.04 5.23 4.48
CA ASN A 84 -19.41 5.20 3.07
C ASN A 84 -19.03 6.48 2.32
N TYR A 85 -19.10 7.63 2.98
CA TYR A 85 -18.73 8.91 2.38
C TYR A 85 -17.21 9.07 2.30
N LEU A 86 -16.47 8.58 3.30
CA LEU A 86 -15.01 8.55 3.26
C LEU A 86 -14.50 7.78 2.04
N ALA A 87 -15.13 6.64 1.72
CA ALA A 87 -14.83 5.88 0.52
C ALA A 87 -14.99 6.74 -0.76
N ILE A 88 -16.12 7.43 -0.91
CA ILE A 88 -16.38 8.30 -2.08
C ILE A 88 -15.35 9.43 -2.18
N VAL A 89 -15.06 10.10 -1.06
CA VAL A 89 -14.09 11.21 -1.01
C VAL A 89 -12.69 10.74 -1.41
N THR A 90 -12.27 9.56 -0.97
CA THR A 90 -10.94 9.03 -1.32
C THR A 90 -10.85 8.60 -2.78
N ILE A 91 -11.91 8.08 -3.40
CA ILE A 91 -11.97 7.86 -4.85
C ILE A 91 -11.77 9.19 -5.59
N GLY A 92 -12.55 10.20 -5.21
CA GLY A 92 -12.46 11.54 -5.80
C GLY A 92 -11.06 12.13 -5.66
N PHE A 93 -10.43 12.00 -4.50
CA PHE A 93 -9.05 12.41 -4.27
C PHE A 93 -8.07 11.75 -5.24
N GLY A 94 -8.15 10.43 -5.43
CA GLY A 94 -7.28 9.70 -6.35
C GLY A 94 -7.39 10.21 -7.78
N GLU A 95 -8.63 10.45 -8.24
CA GLU A 95 -8.87 10.95 -9.59
C GLU A 95 -8.48 12.42 -9.76
N VAL A 96 -8.73 13.27 -8.76
CA VAL A 96 -8.27 14.67 -8.76
C VAL A 96 -6.75 14.73 -8.87
N VAL A 97 -6.02 13.91 -8.10
CA VAL A 97 -4.55 13.83 -8.22
C VAL A 97 -4.15 13.43 -9.63
N ARG A 98 -4.77 12.39 -10.20
CA ARG A 98 -4.46 11.93 -11.57
C ARG A 98 -4.70 13.01 -12.62
N ILE A 99 -5.81 13.73 -12.53
CA ILE A 99 -6.16 14.84 -13.43
C ILE A 99 -5.17 16.00 -13.27
N LEU A 100 -4.79 16.35 -12.04
CA LEU A 100 -3.77 17.37 -11.79
C LEU A 100 -2.43 16.98 -12.43
N LEU A 101 -1.97 15.76 -12.23
CA LEU A 101 -0.72 15.26 -12.82
C LEU A 101 -0.79 15.22 -14.37
N LEU A 102 -1.95 14.99 -14.96
CA LEU A 102 -2.13 15.03 -16.42
C LEU A 102 -2.07 16.45 -17.00
N ASN A 103 -2.61 17.43 -16.28
CA ASN A 103 -2.76 18.80 -16.80
C ASN A 103 -1.61 19.73 -16.42
N GLU A 104 -0.92 19.49 -15.31
CA GLU A 104 0.18 20.34 -14.80
C GLU A 104 1.50 20.09 -15.55
N SER A 105 1.53 20.48 -16.82
CA SER A 105 2.67 20.25 -17.73
C SER A 105 3.97 20.90 -17.26
N TRP A 106 3.91 22.06 -16.61
CA TRP A 106 5.11 22.79 -16.14
C TRP A 106 5.83 22.08 -14.99
N LEU A 107 5.09 21.37 -14.13
CA LEU A 107 5.65 20.70 -12.95
C LEU A 107 5.89 19.22 -13.19
N THR A 108 4.99 18.54 -13.89
CA THR A 108 4.95 17.06 -13.96
C THR A 108 5.26 16.50 -15.34
N GLY A 109 5.45 17.35 -16.34
CA GLY A 109 5.52 16.95 -17.75
C GLY A 109 4.16 16.57 -18.35
N GLY A 110 3.07 16.66 -17.58
CA GLY A 110 1.71 16.34 -18.02
C GLY A 110 1.60 14.91 -18.54
N ALA A 111 0.98 14.73 -19.70
CA ALA A 111 0.84 13.42 -20.35
C ALA A 111 2.18 12.78 -20.76
N VAL A 112 3.27 13.55 -20.92
CA VAL A 112 4.59 13.01 -21.27
C VAL A 112 5.26 12.33 -20.09
N GLY A 113 4.97 12.79 -18.87
CA GLY A 113 5.59 12.29 -17.65
C GLY A 113 7.03 12.78 -17.44
N ILE A 114 7.73 12.13 -16.49
CA ILE A 114 9.11 12.46 -16.10
C ILE A 114 9.99 11.23 -16.35
N ALA A 115 11.06 11.41 -17.11
CA ALA A 115 12.09 10.41 -17.39
C ALA A 115 13.36 10.65 -16.58
N ASP A 116 14.30 9.70 -16.68
CA ASP A 116 15.64 9.78 -16.09
C ASP A 116 15.67 10.01 -14.57
N ILE A 117 14.72 9.40 -13.85
CA ILE A 117 14.67 9.50 -12.39
C ILE A 117 15.93 8.83 -11.81
N PRO A 118 16.74 9.55 -11.01
CA PRO A 118 17.97 9.02 -10.47
C PRO A 118 17.73 7.80 -9.58
N ARG A 119 18.48 6.76 -9.90
CA ARG A 119 18.47 5.47 -9.22
C ARG A 119 19.22 5.55 -7.88
N PRO A 120 18.68 5.03 -6.76
CA PRO A 120 19.37 4.98 -5.48
C PRO A 120 20.73 4.30 -5.60
N PHE A 121 21.77 4.81 -4.93
CA PHE A 121 23.12 4.21 -4.89
C PHE A 121 23.80 3.99 -6.27
N VAL A 122 23.34 4.64 -7.34
CA VAL A 122 23.90 4.44 -8.70
C VAL A 122 25.40 4.73 -8.79
N ASN A 123 25.92 5.63 -7.95
CA ASN A 123 27.35 5.98 -7.92
C ASN A 123 28.22 4.98 -7.12
N LEU A 124 27.60 4.08 -6.34
CA LEU A 124 28.29 3.20 -5.40
C LEU A 124 28.31 1.73 -5.86
N VAL A 125 27.41 1.35 -6.77
CA VAL A 125 27.24 -0.05 -7.17
C VAL A 125 27.41 -0.23 -8.68
N PRO A 126 28.21 -1.22 -9.14
CA PRO A 126 28.39 -1.50 -10.56
C PRO A 126 27.06 -1.86 -11.26
N PRO A 127 26.87 -1.48 -12.54
CA PRO A 127 25.62 -1.72 -13.27
C PRO A 127 25.15 -3.18 -13.30
N ARG A 128 26.10 -4.15 -13.34
CA ARG A 128 25.79 -5.58 -13.37
C ARG A 128 25.13 -6.11 -12.09
N GLN A 129 25.35 -5.46 -10.95
CA GLN A 129 24.85 -5.89 -9.65
C GLN A 129 23.70 -5.00 -9.15
N TYR A 130 23.36 -3.96 -9.92
CA TYR A 130 22.39 -2.95 -9.53
C TYR A 130 20.99 -3.54 -9.31
N ASP A 131 20.53 -4.45 -10.17
CA ASP A 131 19.20 -5.05 -10.05
C ASP A 131 19.03 -5.85 -8.75
N LEU A 132 20.09 -6.57 -8.33
CA LEU A 132 20.13 -7.29 -7.06
C LEU A 132 20.17 -6.33 -5.87
N MET A 133 20.96 -5.26 -5.97
CA MET A 133 21.02 -4.22 -4.95
C MET A 133 19.67 -3.53 -4.76
N LEU A 134 18.96 -3.21 -5.85
CA LEU A 134 17.64 -2.60 -5.80
C LEU A 134 16.61 -3.55 -5.16
N ALA A 135 16.65 -4.84 -5.50
CA ALA A 135 15.82 -5.85 -4.86
C ALA A 135 16.12 -5.98 -3.36
N ALA A 136 17.40 -5.99 -2.97
CA ALA A 136 17.81 -6.00 -1.57
C ALA A 136 17.35 -4.73 -0.83
N PHE A 137 17.51 -3.56 -1.44
CA PHE A 137 17.03 -2.29 -0.92
C PHE A 137 15.52 -2.30 -0.70
N ALA A 138 14.75 -2.80 -1.67
CA ALA A 138 13.30 -2.93 -1.58
C ALA A 138 12.89 -3.85 -0.41
N LEU A 139 13.55 -5.00 -0.24
CA LEU A 139 13.29 -5.93 0.86
C LEU A 139 13.64 -5.33 2.23
N VAL A 140 14.77 -4.63 2.33
CA VAL A 140 15.18 -3.92 3.56
C VAL A 140 14.17 -2.83 3.89
N LEU A 141 13.71 -2.08 2.90
CA LEU A 141 12.68 -1.05 3.09
C LEU A 141 11.37 -1.65 3.60
N VAL A 142 10.91 -2.76 3.00
CA VAL A 142 9.73 -3.51 3.48
C VAL A 142 9.94 -3.99 4.90
N ALA A 143 11.11 -4.56 5.24
CA ALA A 143 11.41 -5.06 6.58
C ALA A 143 11.37 -3.93 7.62
N ILE A 144 11.97 -2.78 7.31
CA ILE A 144 11.95 -1.59 8.18
C ILE A 144 10.51 -1.12 8.40
N VAL A 145 9.75 -0.92 7.32
CA VAL A 145 8.35 -0.46 7.41
C VAL A 145 7.50 -1.47 8.17
N PHE A 146 7.68 -2.77 7.92
CA PHE A 146 6.99 -3.84 8.62
C PHE A 146 7.25 -3.78 10.12
N VAL A 147 8.51 -3.69 10.55
CA VAL A 147 8.88 -3.63 11.98
C VAL A 147 8.28 -2.37 12.63
N LEU A 148 8.34 -1.22 11.95
CA LEU A 148 7.76 0.02 12.45
C LEU A 148 6.23 -0.08 12.63
N LEU A 149 5.53 -0.60 11.62
CA LEU A 149 4.08 -0.75 11.67
C LEU A 149 3.64 -1.82 12.66
N GLU A 150 4.36 -2.94 12.77
CA GLU A 150 4.07 -3.99 13.74
C GLU A 150 4.23 -3.47 15.17
N THR A 151 5.29 -2.70 15.43
CA THR A 151 5.51 -2.03 16.71
C THR A 151 4.38 -1.04 17.00
N LEU A 152 3.98 -0.24 16.01
CA LEU A 152 2.89 0.74 16.13
C LEU A 152 1.54 0.06 16.43
N VAL A 153 1.22 -1.04 15.75
CA VAL A 153 -0.04 -1.79 15.90
C VAL A 153 -0.11 -2.55 17.23
N ARG A 154 1.03 -3.00 17.77
CA ARG A 154 1.11 -3.63 19.10
C ARG A 154 1.09 -2.62 20.26
N SER A 155 1.46 -1.37 19.98
CA SER A 155 1.48 -0.29 20.98
C SER A 155 0.06 0.10 21.47
N PRO A 156 -0.07 0.93 22.52
CA PRO A 156 -1.36 1.46 22.97
C PRO A 156 -2.15 2.18 21.87
N PHE A 157 -1.47 2.76 20.89
CA PHE A 157 -2.09 3.42 19.75
C PHE A 157 -2.89 2.43 18.89
N GLY A 158 -2.30 1.28 18.53
CA GLY A 158 -2.99 0.26 17.76
C GLY A 158 -4.16 -0.39 18.53
N ARG A 159 -4.05 -0.52 19.85
CA ARG A 159 -5.19 -0.98 20.69
C ARG A 159 -6.33 0.03 20.72
N ALA A 160 -6.02 1.32 20.84
CA ALA A 160 -7.02 2.38 20.80
C ALA A 160 -7.69 2.47 19.42
N LEU A 161 -6.95 2.25 18.34
CA LEU A 161 -7.51 2.20 16.98
C LEU A 161 -8.50 1.05 16.80
N ARG A 162 -8.19 -0.14 17.30
CA ARG A 162 -9.13 -1.28 17.25
C ARG A 162 -10.41 -0.99 18.03
N ALA A 163 -10.30 -0.40 19.22
CA ALA A 163 -11.47 0.01 19.98
C ALA A 163 -12.35 1.01 19.22
N VAL A 164 -11.73 1.98 18.53
CA VAL A 164 -12.44 2.95 17.67
C VAL A 164 -13.06 2.29 16.42
N ARG A 165 -12.40 1.26 15.87
CA ARG A 165 -12.92 0.47 14.74
C ARG A 165 -14.15 -0.34 15.16
N ASP A 166 -14.11 -0.93 16.35
CA ASP A 166 -15.17 -1.83 16.82
C ASP A 166 -16.42 -1.03 17.24
N ASP A 167 -16.25 0.06 18.00
CA ASP A 167 -17.32 1.04 18.27
C ASP A 167 -16.74 2.42 18.63
N ALA A 168 -16.87 3.38 17.70
CA ALA A 168 -16.38 4.73 17.88
C ALA A 168 -17.12 5.51 18.98
N THR A 169 -18.41 5.23 19.19
CA THR A 169 -19.25 5.89 20.20
C THR A 169 -18.85 5.44 21.59
N VAL A 170 -18.65 4.12 21.79
CA VAL A 170 -18.16 3.55 23.05
C VAL A 170 -16.74 4.03 23.35
N ALA A 171 -15.85 4.04 22.35
CA ALA A 171 -14.49 4.55 22.52
C ALA A 171 -14.46 6.04 22.91
N ALA A 172 -15.35 6.86 22.34
CA ALA A 172 -15.52 8.26 22.71
C ALA A 172 -16.05 8.44 24.14
N ALA A 173 -17.01 7.62 24.57
CA ALA A 173 -17.53 7.64 25.95
C ALA A 173 -16.42 7.30 26.99
N LEU A 174 -15.45 6.48 26.61
CA LEU A 174 -14.25 6.17 27.40
C LEU A 174 -13.14 7.24 27.30
N GLY A 175 -13.45 8.41 26.73
CA GLY A 175 -12.54 9.56 26.65
C GLY A 175 -11.44 9.43 25.57
N LYS A 176 -11.55 8.50 24.61
CA LYS A 176 -10.58 8.39 23.52
C LYS A 176 -10.85 9.46 22.44
N PRO A 177 -9.83 10.20 21.98
CA PRO A 177 -10.00 11.19 20.92
C PRO A 177 -10.09 10.49 19.55
N VAL A 178 -11.31 10.06 19.17
CA VAL A 178 -11.60 9.33 17.93
C VAL A 178 -11.01 10.02 16.70
N LEU A 179 -11.25 11.33 16.54
CA LEU A 179 -10.75 12.11 15.40
C LEU A 179 -9.21 12.03 15.29
N LEU A 180 -8.50 12.27 16.39
CA LEU A 180 -7.04 12.30 16.39
C LEU A 180 -6.45 10.92 16.07
N LEU A 181 -7.07 9.85 16.58
CA LEU A 181 -6.65 8.48 16.30
C LEU A 181 -6.81 8.15 14.81
N ARG A 182 -7.98 8.45 14.23
CA ARG A 182 -8.26 8.24 12.81
C ARG A 182 -7.32 9.05 11.91
N VAL A 183 -7.06 10.33 12.25
CA VAL A 183 -6.12 11.19 11.51
C VAL A 183 -4.71 10.63 11.55
N LYS A 184 -4.23 10.17 12.72
CA LYS A 184 -2.91 9.53 12.83
C LYS A 184 -2.82 8.23 12.04
N ALA A 185 -3.88 7.42 12.00
CA ALA A 185 -3.92 6.22 11.17
C ALA A 185 -3.84 6.56 9.66
N PHE A 186 -4.53 7.60 9.23
CA PHE A 186 -4.41 8.09 7.86
C PHE A 186 -3.02 8.60 7.56
N ALA A 187 -2.46 9.47 8.40
CA ALA A 187 -1.12 10.04 8.23
C ALA A 187 -0.04 8.96 8.10
N THR A 188 -0.09 7.93 8.96
CA THR A 188 0.86 6.80 8.93
C THR A 188 0.70 5.95 7.68
N GLY A 189 -0.53 5.64 7.26
CA GLY A 189 -0.76 4.95 5.98
C GLY A 189 -0.32 5.79 4.78
N GLY A 190 -0.62 7.10 4.77
CA GLY A 190 -0.19 8.02 3.73
C GLY A 190 1.33 8.10 3.60
N ALA A 191 2.05 8.15 4.71
CA ALA A 191 3.51 8.12 4.71
C ALA A 191 4.06 6.88 4.01
N VAL A 192 3.49 5.70 4.32
CA VAL A 192 3.91 4.42 3.74
C VAL A 192 3.49 4.28 2.26
N MET A 193 2.35 4.85 1.85
CA MET A 193 2.00 4.93 0.42
C MET A 193 2.98 5.83 -0.34
N GLY A 194 3.43 6.93 0.27
CA GLY A 194 4.43 7.82 -0.29
C GLY A 194 5.77 7.12 -0.51
N THR A 195 6.24 6.34 0.47
CA THR A 195 7.48 5.53 0.31
C THR A 195 7.32 4.43 -0.75
N ALA A 196 6.14 3.81 -0.85
CA ALA A 196 5.85 2.84 -1.90
C ALA A 196 5.92 3.49 -3.31
N GLY A 197 5.36 4.69 -3.45
CA GLY A 197 5.45 5.49 -4.67
C GLY A 197 6.89 5.87 -5.02
N ALA A 198 7.68 6.27 -4.02
CA ALA A 198 9.11 6.56 -4.21
C ALA A 198 9.89 5.34 -4.73
N LEU A 199 9.68 4.17 -4.11
CA LEU A 199 10.30 2.91 -4.57
C LEU A 199 9.87 2.57 -6.01
N HIS A 200 8.60 2.78 -6.34
CA HIS A 200 8.08 2.55 -7.70
C HIS A 200 8.75 3.47 -8.74
N ALA A 201 8.92 4.76 -8.42
CA ALA A 201 9.61 5.72 -9.28
C ALA A 201 11.09 5.35 -9.51
N PHE A 202 11.81 4.96 -8.45
CA PHE A 202 13.19 4.51 -8.56
C PHE A 202 13.37 3.25 -9.40
N TYR A 203 12.37 2.36 -9.38
CA TYR A 203 12.38 1.15 -10.18
C TYR A 203 12.12 1.43 -11.66
N LEU A 204 11.04 2.15 -11.99
CA LEU A 204 10.66 2.38 -13.38
C LEU A 204 11.55 3.40 -14.10
N THR A 205 12.20 4.31 -13.37
CA THR A 205 13.01 5.43 -13.91
C THR A 205 12.29 6.40 -14.86
N TYR A 206 11.05 6.07 -15.22
CA TYR A 206 10.13 6.87 -16.00
C TYR A 206 8.74 6.68 -15.41
N ILE A 207 8.04 7.77 -15.14
CA ILE A 207 6.66 7.73 -14.66
C ILE A 207 5.80 8.68 -15.48
N ASP A 208 4.59 8.25 -15.78
CA ASP A 208 3.57 9.06 -16.42
C ASP A 208 2.21 8.84 -15.71
N PRO A 209 1.26 9.79 -15.82
CA PRO A 209 0.03 9.71 -15.05
C PRO A 209 -0.88 8.54 -15.45
N SER A 210 -0.71 7.96 -16.64
CA SER A 210 -1.53 6.83 -17.10
C SER A 210 -1.17 5.52 -16.40
N GLN A 211 0.00 5.44 -15.76
CA GLN A 211 0.40 4.28 -14.95
C GLN A 211 -0.35 4.21 -13.62
N PHE A 212 -0.80 5.35 -13.09
CA PHE A 212 -1.45 5.46 -11.79
C PHE A 212 -2.98 5.39 -11.93
N THR A 213 -3.48 4.21 -12.26
CA THR A 213 -4.93 3.93 -12.36
C THR A 213 -5.47 3.24 -11.11
N SER A 214 -6.78 3.30 -10.92
CA SER A 214 -7.49 2.69 -9.77
C SER A 214 -7.26 1.18 -9.61
N ILE A 215 -6.68 0.51 -10.62
CA ILE A 215 -6.27 -0.88 -10.52
C ILE A 215 -5.25 -1.10 -9.38
N ILE A 216 -4.37 -0.12 -9.11
CA ILE A 216 -3.39 -0.20 -8.01
C ILE A 216 -4.12 -0.29 -6.67
N THR A 217 -5.16 0.52 -6.48
CA THR A 217 -6.04 0.44 -5.30
C THR A 217 -6.68 -0.93 -5.21
N ALA A 218 -7.27 -1.46 -6.30
CA ALA A 218 -7.89 -2.77 -6.31
C ALA A 218 -6.89 -3.89 -5.93
N TYR A 219 -5.65 -3.80 -6.40
CA TYR A 219 -4.57 -4.75 -6.07
C TYR A 219 -4.19 -4.67 -4.59
N ALA A 220 -4.17 -3.47 -4.00
CA ALA A 220 -3.95 -3.30 -2.58
C ALA A 220 -5.07 -3.95 -1.73
N PHE A 221 -6.34 -3.74 -2.11
CA PHE A 221 -7.47 -4.40 -1.44
C PHE A 221 -7.38 -5.92 -1.57
N MET A 222 -7.04 -6.44 -2.75
CA MET A 222 -6.80 -7.87 -2.93
C MET A 222 -5.73 -8.40 -2.00
N ALA A 223 -4.59 -7.73 -1.90
CA ALA A 223 -3.51 -8.15 -1.01
C ALA A 223 -3.96 -8.18 0.45
N VAL A 224 -4.71 -7.18 0.91
CA VAL A 224 -5.24 -7.13 2.29
C VAL A 224 -6.28 -8.21 2.55
N ILE A 225 -7.21 -8.42 1.61
CA ILE A 225 -8.23 -9.45 1.70
C ILE A 225 -7.61 -10.84 1.70
N ALA A 226 -6.69 -11.10 0.78
CA ALA A 226 -5.97 -12.37 0.68
C ALA A 226 -5.13 -12.64 1.94
N GLY A 227 -4.45 -11.62 2.46
CA GLY A 227 -3.62 -11.74 3.65
C GLY A 227 -4.38 -11.92 4.96
N GLY A 228 -5.56 -11.31 5.07
CA GLY A 228 -6.35 -11.23 6.29
C GLY A 228 -6.31 -9.83 6.89
N ARG A 229 -7.50 -9.26 7.12
CA ARG A 229 -7.66 -7.89 7.65
C ARG A 229 -7.04 -7.78 9.05
N GLY A 230 -6.18 -6.79 9.26
CA GLY A 230 -5.55 -6.51 10.56
C GLY A 230 -4.24 -7.27 10.85
N SER A 231 -3.82 -8.18 9.96
CA SER A 231 -2.57 -8.95 10.09
C SER A 231 -1.50 -8.43 9.13
N ASN A 232 -0.47 -7.76 9.66
CA ASN A 232 0.66 -7.28 8.84
C ASN A 232 1.43 -8.44 8.20
N PHE A 233 1.56 -9.57 8.91
CA PHE A 233 2.29 -10.72 8.39
C PHE A 233 1.49 -11.43 7.29
N GLY A 234 0.18 -11.63 7.51
CA GLY A 234 -0.71 -12.18 6.50
C GLY A 234 -0.71 -11.35 5.22
N LEU A 235 -0.69 -10.04 5.35
CA LEU A 235 -0.60 -9.13 4.23
C LEU A 235 0.66 -9.27 3.39
N LEU A 236 1.83 -9.55 3.98
CA LEU A 236 3.05 -9.80 3.18
C LEU A 236 2.87 -11.05 2.29
N PHE A 237 2.25 -12.10 2.83
CA PHE A 237 1.88 -13.28 2.04
C PHE A 237 0.80 -12.97 1.01
N GLY A 238 -0.20 -12.15 1.35
CA GLY A 238 -1.23 -11.70 0.43
C GLY A 238 -0.66 -10.93 -0.75
N ALA A 239 0.17 -9.92 -0.49
CA ALA A 239 0.86 -9.14 -1.51
C ALA A 239 1.77 -10.00 -2.39
N GLY A 240 2.56 -10.89 -1.78
CA GLY A 240 3.38 -11.85 -2.51
C GLY A 240 2.56 -12.78 -3.39
N THR A 241 1.50 -13.38 -2.85
CA THR A 241 0.64 -14.31 -3.59
C THR A 241 -0.06 -13.62 -4.75
N ILE A 242 -0.65 -12.45 -4.51
CA ILE A 242 -1.35 -11.68 -5.55
C ILE A 242 -0.35 -11.25 -6.62
N MET A 243 0.80 -10.68 -6.27
CA MET A 243 1.77 -10.24 -7.29
C MET A 243 2.41 -11.40 -8.06
N VAL A 244 2.72 -12.51 -7.40
CA VAL A 244 3.21 -13.71 -8.09
C VAL A 244 2.15 -14.24 -9.04
N LEU A 245 0.87 -14.27 -8.65
CA LEU A 245 -0.22 -14.68 -9.53
C LEU A 245 -0.39 -13.71 -10.71
N LEU A 246 -0.32 -12.40 -10.45
CA LEU A 246 -0.39 -11.37 -11.49
C LEU A 246 0.74 -11.51 -12.52
N GLU A 247 1.97 -11.72 -12.09
CA GLU A 247 3.10 -11.84 -13.02
C GLU A 247 3.21 -13.24 -13.64
N ALA A 248 2.83 -14.31 -12.93
CA ALA A 248 2.85 -15.68 -13.46
C ALA A 248 1.86 -15.87 -14.62
N THR A 249 0.72 -15.17 -14.58
CA THR A 249 -0.24 -15.16 -15.71
C THR A 249 0.33 -14.50 -16.98
N ARG A 250 1.48 -13.82 -16.90
CA ARG A 250 2.19 -13.33 -18.08
C ARG A 250 2.79 -14.47 -18.90
N PHE A 251 3.24 -15.55 -18.26
CA PHE A 251 3.76 -16.73 -18.96
C PHE A 251 2.67 -17.57 -19.62
N LEU A 252 1.41 -17.45 -19.18
CA LEU A 252 0.28 -18.07 -19.87
C LEU A 252 0.09 -17.54 -21.30
N LYS A 253 0.51 -16.29 -21.57
CA LYS A 253 0.50 -15.72 -22.92
C LYS A 253 1.40 -16.50 -23.87
N ASP A 254 2.55 -16.94 -23.39
CA ASP A 254 3.52 -17.70 -24.20
C ASP A 254 3.07 -19.15 -24.43
N ALA A 255 2.25 -19.70 -23.52
CA ALA A 255 1.67 -21.05 -23.64
C ALA A 255 0.46 -21.11 -24.58
N PHE A 256 -0.32 -20.03 -24.71
CA PHE A 256 -1.51 -19.96 -25.56
C PHE A 256 -1.34 -18.86 -26.63
N ALA A 257 -0.51 -19.14 -27.64
CA ALA A 257 -0.18 -18.24 -28.76
C ALA A 257 -1.37 -17.86 -29.70
N VAL A 258 -2.59 -18.28 -29.37
CA VAL A 258 -3.81 -18.15 -30.21
C VAL A 258 -4.70 -16.98 -29.78
N ILE A 259 -4.41 -16.33 -28.64
CA ILE A 259 -5.25 -15.26 -28.07
C ILE A 259 -4.60 -13.89 -28.31
N ASP A 260 -5.38 -12.93 -28.79
CA ASP A 260 -4.91 -11.55 -29.01
C ASP A 260 -4.49 -10.89 -27.69
N GLY A 261 -3.52 -9.99 -27.72
CA GLY A 261 -2.88 -9.43 -26.52
C GLY A 261 -3.86 -8.72 -25.57
N THR A 262 -4.90 -8.11 -26.13
CA THR A 262 -6.01 -7.44 -25.42
C THR A 262 -6.97 -8.45 -24.78
N GLN A 263 -7.32 -9.53 -25.49
CA GLN A 263 -8.19 -10.58 -24.96
C GLN A 263 -7.50 -11.33 -23.81
N LEU A 264 -6.20 -11.54 -23.88
CA LEU A 264 -5.39 -12.10 -22.80
C LEU A 264 -5.35 -11.19 -21.57
N ALA A 265 -5.27 -9.86 -21.75
CA ALA A 265 -5.34 -8.91 -20.65
C ALA A 265 -6.73 -8.93 -19.97
N ALA A 266 -7.81 -9.02 -20.75
CA ALA A 266 -9.17 -9.15 -20.23
C ALA A 266 -9.39 -10.49 -19.51
N LEU A 267 -8.92 -11.60 -20.09
CA LEU A 267 -8.97 -12.93 -19.48
C LEU A 267 -8.18 -12.97 -18.17
N ARG A 268 -7.01 -12.31 -18.13
CA ARG A 268 -6.20 -12.16 -16.92
C ARG A 268 -6.99 -11.45 -15.82
N LEU A 269 -7.59 -10.30 -16.11
CA LEU A 269 -8.44 -9.57 -15.15
C LEU A 269 -9.61 -10.43 -14.66
N GLY A 270 -10.22 -11.22 -15.55
CA GLY A 270 -11.28 -12.18 -15.19
C GLY A 270 -10.80 -13.31 -14.27
N LEU A 271 -9.64 -13.92 -14.56
CA LEU A 271 -9.05 -14.97 -13.73
C LEU A 271 -8.60 -14.46 -12.36
N ILE A 272 -8.08 -13.23 -12.31
CA ILE A 272 -7.76 -12.56 -11.05
C ILE A 272 -9.04 -12.37 -10.24
N GLY A 273 -10.08 -11.78 -10.85
CA GLY A 273 -11.39 -11.60 -10.22
C GLY A 273 -11.96 -12.90 -9.66
N LEU A 274 -11.92 -13.97 -10.47
CA LEU A 274 -12.35 -15.30 -10.07
C LEU A 274 -11.49 -15.87 -8.92
N GLY A 275 -10.17 -15.69 -8.98
CA GLY A 275 -9.24 -16.12 -7.94
C GLY A 275 -9.52 -15.45 -6.60
N ILE A 276 -9.87 -14.16 -6.60
CA ILE A 276 -10.29 -13.44 -5.38
C ILE A 276 -11.60 -14.01 -4.85
N VAL A 277 -12.60 -14.22 -5.71
CA VAL A 277 -13.91 -14.75 -5.30
C VAL A 277 -13.73 -16.13 -4.69
N LEU A 278 -12.92 -17.00 -5.30
CA LEU A 278 -12.57 -18.29 -4.74
C LEU A 278 -11.83 -18.17 -3.41
N LEU A 279 -10.87 -17.25 -3.28
CA LEU A 279 -10.17 -17.03 -2.02
C LEU A 279 -11.14 -16.57 -0.92
N LEU A 280 -12.03 -15.63 -1.22
CA LEU A 280 -13.05 -15.14 -0.31
C LEU A 280 -14.02 -16.24 0.15
N ILE A 281 -14.39 -17.16 -0.76
CA ILE A 281 -15.25 -18.31 -0.45
C ILE A 281 -14.52 -19.35 0.39
N LEU A 282 -13.27 -19.67 0.04
CA LEU A 282 -12.51 -20.77 0.65
C LEU A 282 -11.82 -20.36 1.97
N ARG A 283 -11.45 -19.08 2.13
CA ARG A 283 -10.73 -18.53 3.28
C ARG A 283 -11.25 -17.12 3.63
N PRO A 284 -12.48 -17.00 4.17
CA PRO A 284 -13.09 -15.70 4.49
C PRO A 284 -12.34 -14.88 5.55
N GLN A 285 -11.45 -15.51 6.33
CA GLN A 285 -10.59 -14.85 7.32
C GLN A 285 -9.23 -14.41 6.76
N GLY A 286 -8.96 -14.66 5.46
CA GLY A 286 -7.65 -14.51 4.83
C GLY A 286 -6.72 -15.69 5.11
N LEU A 287 -5.51 -15.63 4.56
CA LEU A 287 -4.50 -16.70 4.70
C LEU A 287 -3.91 -16.78 6.12
N LEU A 288 -3.72 -15.64 6.79
CA LEU A 288 -3.20 -15.57 8.16
C LEU A 288 -3.98 -14.53 8.98
N PRO A 289 -5.05 -14.96 9.68
CA PRO A 289 -5.94 -14.04 10.39
C PRO A 289 -5.24 -13.26 11.51
N GLU A 290 -5.82 -12.11 11.86
CA GLU A 290 -5.36 -11.30 12.98
C GLU A 290 -5.38 -12.13 14.29
N PRO A 291 -4.28 -12.18 15.07
CA PRO A 291 -4.28 -12.86 16.35
C PRO A 291 -5.28 -12.18 17.30
N GLN A 292 -6.41 -12.84 17.57
CA GLN A 292 -7.34 -12.39 18.59
C GLN A 292 -6.71 -12.59 19.96
N ARG A 293 -6.42 -11.51 20.69
CA ARG A 293 -6.03 -11.61 22.10
C ARG A 293 -7.25 -12.03 22.90
N LYS A 294 -7.14 -13.14 23.61
CA LYS A 294 -8.24 -13.67 24.42
C LYS A 294 -8.34 -12.89 25.72
N ALA A 295 -9.53 -12.77 26.29
CA ALA A 295 -9.75 -12.08 27.56
C ALA A 295 -8.85 -12.65 28.69
N ASN A 296 -8.58 -13.96 28.62
CA ASN A 296 -7.71 -14.69 29.54
C ASN A 296 -6.25 -14.20 29.56
N ASP A 297 -5.80 -13.43 28.56
CA ASP A 297 -4.47 -12.79 28.56
C ASP A 297 -4.38 -11.61 29.55
N PHE A 298 -5.52 -11.04 29.95
CA PHE A 298 -5.61 -9.88 30.84
C PHE A 298 -6.19 -10.22 32.21
N PHE A 299 -7.11 -11.19 32.25
CA PHE A 299 -7.67 -11.74 33.46
C PHE A 299 -7.34 -13.24 33.48
N PRO A 300 -6.20 -13.66 34.07
CA PRO A 300 -5.98 -15.08 34.29
C PRO A 300 -7.12 -15.57 35.17
N ASP A 301 -7.83 -16.60 34.70
CA ASP A 301 -8.88 -17.23 35.49
C ASP A 301 -8.22 -17.70 36.79
N HIS A 302 -8.57 -17.06 37.92
CA HIS A 302 -8.33 -17.62 39.23
C HIS A 302 -9.32 -18.76 39.41
N GLU A 303 -9.11 -19.87 38.68
CA GLU A 303 -9.74 -21.14 39.01
C GLU A 303 -9.30 -21.51 40.43
N GLY A 304 -10.29 -21.57 41.31
CA GLY A 304 -10.11 -21.63 42.74
C GLY A 304 -9.44 -22.92 43.19
N THR A 305 -8.39 -22.77 43.98
CA THR A 305 -8.03 -23.76 44.99
C THR A 305 -9.04 -23.63 46.14
N SER A 306 -10.10 -24.43 46.07
CA SER A 306 -10.94 -24.80 47.21
C SER A 306 -10.44 -26.11 47.78
#